data_AF-A0A519KPH8-F1
#
_entry.id   AF-A0A519KPH8-F1
#
_cell.length_a   1.000
_cell.length_b   1.000
_cell.length_c   1.000
_cell.angle_alpha   90.00
_cell.angle_beta   90.00
_cell.angle_gamma   90.00
#
_symmetry.space_group_name_H-M   'P 1'
#
loop_
_entity.id
_entity.type
_entity.pdbx_description
1 polymer ?
#
loop_
_entity_poly.entity_id
_entity_poly.type
_entity_poly.pdbx_seq_one_letter_code
_entity_poly.pdbx_strand_id
1 'polypeptide(L)'
;MTTDTTGLHQLGQMTAAPTSPETAVLERVPNPHADTLYLARFTAPEFTSLCPVTGQPDFAHIVIDYAPGRWLVESKSLKLYLTSFRNHGAFHE
;
A
#
# COMPACT_ATOMS: atom_id res chain seq x y z
N MET A 1 5.55 -22.67 4.66
CA MET A 1 5.05 -21.58 5.53
C MET A 1 3.79 -21.03 4.88
N THR A 2 2.63 -21.26 5.47
CA THR A 2 1.37 -20.62 5.05
C THR A 2 1.23 -19.33 5.83
N THR A 3 1.20 -18.19 5.13
CA THR A 3 0.93 -16.88 5.74
C THR A 3 -0.46 -16.92 6.37
N ASP A 4 -0.58 -16.54 7.64
CA ASP A 4 -1.88 -16.41 8.30
C ASP A 4 -2.65 -15.24 7.68
N THR A 5 -3.76 -15.55 7.02
CA THR A 5 -4.65 -14.58 6.37
C THR A 5 -5.91 -14.31 7.18
N THR A 6 -5.98 -14.82 8.41
CA THR A 6 -7.11 -14.58 9.31
C THR A 6 -7.28 -13.08 9.56
N GLY A 7 -8.47 -12.55 9.28
CA GLY A 7 -8.79 -11.13 9.45
C GLY A 7 -8.39 -10.24 8.27
N LEU A 8 -7.88 -10.80 7.16
CA LEU A 8 -7.78 -10.07 5.90
C LEU A 8 -9.14 -10.07 5.22
N HIS A 9 -9.64 -8.89 4.87
CA HIS A 9 -10.90 -8.72 4.17
C HIS A 9 -10.69 -8.46 2.68
N GLN A 10 -9.50 -8.00 2.30
CA GLN A 10 -9.18 -7.68 0.92
C GLN A 10 -8.51 -8.86 0.21
N LEU A 11 -7.49 -9.49 0.79
CA LEU A 11 -6.72 -10.54 0.10
C LEU A 11 -7.60 -11.74 -0.33
N GLY A 12 -7.43 -12.20 -1.57
CA GLY A 12 -8.19 -13.33 -2.13
C GLY A 12 -9.60 -13.03 -2.62
N GLN A 13 -10.09 -11.79 -2.44
CA GLN A 13 -11.41 -11.36 -2.89
C GLN A 13 -11.35 -10.42 -4.10
N MET A 14 -12.46 -10.20 -4.80
CA MET A 14 -12.60 -9.04 -5.67
C MET A 14 -12.91 -7.81 -4.80
N THR A 15 -12.05 -6.79 -4.87
CA THR A 15 -12.18 -5.57 -4.07
C THR A 15 -12.05 -4.39 -5.00
N ALA A 16 -13.02 -3.47 -4.97
CA ALA A 16 -12.94 -2.22 -5.71
C ALA A 16 -11.82 -1.33 -5.15
N ALA A 17 -11.21 -0.51 -6.01
CA ALA A 17 -10.28 0.51 -5.54
C ALA A 17 -11.05 1.57 -4.73
N PRO A 18 -10.52 2.01 -3.57
CA PRO A 18 -11.08 3.14 -2.84
C PRO A 18 -11.08 4.40 -3.71
N THR A 19 -12.07 5.28 -3.50
CA THR A 19 -12.19 6.53 -4.27
C THR A 19 -11.26 7.63 -3.77
N SER A 20 -10.71 7.49 -2.57
CA SER A 20 -9.76 8.43 -1.99
C SER A 20 -8.85 7.77 -0.94
N PRO A 21 -7.67 8.34 -0.65
CA PRO A 21 -6.74 7.82 0.36
C PRO A 21 -7.33 7.68 1.76
N GLU A 22 -8.24 8.56 2.15
CA GLU A 22 -8.86 8.56 3.49
C GLU A 22 -9.81 7.38 3.70
N THR A 23 -10.35 6.82 2.60
CA THR A 23 -11.23 5.65 2.64
C THR A 23 -10.50 4.33 2.38
N ALA A 24 -9.22 4.40 2.03
CA ALA A 24 -8.41 3.22 1.81
C ALA A 24 -8.05 2.54 3.14
N VAL A 25 -8.14 1.20 3.17
CA VAL A 25 -7.86 0.40 4.36
C VAL A 25 -6.56 -0.37 4.15
N LEU A 26 -5.56 -0.12 4.99
CA LEU A 26 -4.36 -0.92 5.06
C LEU A 26 -4.57 -2.12 5.99
N GLU A 27 -4.22 -3.30 5.52
CA GLU A 27 -4.23 -4.55 6.27
C GLU A 27 -2.80 -4.97 6.62
N ARG A 28 -2.69 -5.89 7.56
CA ARG A 28 -1.41 -6.38 8.06
C ARG A 28 -1.44 -7.88 8.27
N VAL A 29 -0.29 -8.50 8.11
CA VAL A 29 -0.07 -9.93 8.41
C VAL A 29 1.02 -10.10 9.47
N PRO A 30 1.00 -11.17 10.27
CA PRO A 30 2.06 -11.44 11.23
C PRO A 30 3.43 -11.48 10.54
N ASN A 31 4.45 -10.86 11.15
CA ASN A 31 5.83 -11.01 10.71
C ASN A 31 6.32 -12.43 11.09
N PRO A 32 6.67 -13.30 10.11
CA PRO A 32 7.14 -14.66 10.40
C PRO A 32 8.54 -14.72 11.03
N HIS A 33 9.31 -13.62 10.99
CA HIS A 33 10.67 -13.50 11.47
C HIS A 33 10.81 -12.29 12.40
N ALA A 34 9.91 -12.17 13.38
CA ALA A 34 9.86 -11.04 14.31
C ALA A 34 11.06 -10.93 15.27
N ASP A 35 11.89 -11.97 15.33
CA ASP A 35 13.14 -12.04 16.09
C ASP A 35 14.37 -11.58 15.28
N THR A 36 14.22 -11.39 13.97
CA THR A 36 15.30 -11.01 13.06
C THR A 36 15.09 -9.59 12.56
N LEU A 37 16.15 -8.77 12.60
CA LEU A 37 16.14 -7.46 11.95
C LEU A 37 16.40 -7.65 10.45
N TYR A 38 15.42 -7.30 9.62
CA TYR A 38 15.55 -7.31 8.17
C TYR A 38 14.78 -6.13 7.55
N LEU A 39 15.06 -5.82 6.27
CA LEU A 39 14.30 -4.84 5.50
C LEU A 39 13.27 -5.53 4.62
N ALA A 40 12.02 -5.10 4.74
CA ALA A 40 10.98 -5.37 3.76
C ALA A 40 10.93 -4.21 2.77
N ARG A 41 11.02 -4.52 1.47
CA ARG A 41 10.95 -3.54 0.38
C ARG A 41 9.67 -3.73 -0.43
N PHE A 42 8.94 -2.65 -0.63
CA PHE A 42 7.94 -2.55 -1.68
C PHE A 42 8.43 -1.61 -2.79
N THR A 43 8.30 -2.09 -4.02
CA THR A 43 8.63 -1.34 -5.23
C THR A 43 7.32 -1.15 -6.01
N ALA A 44 6.83 0.09 -6.07
CA ALA A 44 5.57 0.44 -6.71
C ALA A 44 5.83 1.40 -7.89
N PRO A 45 6.15 0.85 -9.09
CA PRO A 45 6.43 1.66 -10.28
C PRO A 45 5.17 2.24 -10.95
N GLU A 46 3.98 1.88 -10.45
CA GLU A 46 2.68 2.21 -11.04
C GLU A 46 1.94 3.32 -10.27
N PHE A 47 2.63 4.05 -9.39
CA PHE A 47 1.99 5.13 -8.63
C PHE A 47 1.65 6.32 -9.53
N THR A 48 0.45 6.86 -9.33
CA THR A 48 -0.01 8.07 -9.99
C THR A 48 -1.00 8.83 -9.10
N SER A 49 -0.97 10.15 -9.19
CA SER A 49 -1.89 11.08 -8.51
C SER A 49 -2.19 12.26 -9.42
N LEU A 50 -3.01 13.21 -8.95
CA LEU A 50 -3.25 14.47 -9.66
C LEU A 50 -2.47 15.60 -8.99
N CYS A 51 -1.92 16.51 -9.79
CA CYS A 51 -1.39 17.77 -9.29
C CYS A 51 -2.57 18.62 -8.74
N PRO A 52 -2.54 19.07 -7.47
CA PRO A 52 -3.64 19.84 -6.87
C PRO A 52 -3.95 21.16 -7.58
N VAL A 53 -2.96 21.73 -8.27
CA VAL A 53 -3.05 23.04 -8.92
C VAL A 53 -3.58 22.93 -10.34
N THR A 54 -3.06 21.97 -11.12
CA THR A 54 -3.34 21.88 -12.57
C THR A 54 -4.30 20.75 -12.93
N GLY A 55 -4.51 19.78 -12.04
CA GLY A 55 -5.28 18.57 -12.30
C GLY A 55 -4.59 17.61 -13.29
N GLN A 56 -3.35 17.86 -13.68
CA GLN A 56 -2.58 16.94 -14.53
C GLN A 56 -2.15 15.71 -13.74
N PRO A 57 -2.09 14.53 -14.39
CA PRO A 57 -1.61 13.32 -13.73
C PRO A 57 -0.09 13.35 -13.55
N ASP A 58 0.35 13.08 -12.34
CA ASP A 58 1.74 12.86 -11.98
C ASP A 58 2.00 11.36 -11.84
N PHE A 59 3.23 10.93 -12.15
CA PHE A 59 3.66 9.53 -12.08
C PHE A 59 4.95 9.43 -11.30
N ALA A 60 5.05 8.44 -10.42
CA ALA A 60 6.26 8.21 -9.65
C ALA A 60 6.55 6.72 -9.47
N HIS A 61 7.83 6.44 -9.25
CA HIS A 61 8.28 5.13 -8.81
C HIS A 61 8.53 5.20 -7.30
N ILE A 62 7.58 4.67 -6.51
CA ILE A 62 7.69 4.68 -5.05
C ILE A 62 8.47 3.45 -4.59
N VAL A 63 9.51 3.67 -3.79
CA VAL A 63 10.26 2.61 -3.08
C VAL A 63 10.08 2.82 -1.59
N ILE A 64 9.50 1.83 -0.91
CA ILE A 64 9.27 1.85 0.54
C ILE A 64 10.12 0.77 1.16
N ASP A 65 11.10 1.18 1.97
CA ASP A 65 11.88 0.30 2.83
C ASP A 65 11.46 0.51 4.28
N TYR A 66 11.18 -0.58 4.99
CA TYR A 66 10.94 -0.51 6.42
C TYR A 66 11.43 -1.78 7.11
N ALA A 67 11.83 -1.63 8.37
CA ALA A 67 12.13 -2.74 9.27
C ALA A 67 10.84 -3.12 10.02
N PRO A 68 10.22 -4.27 9.72
CA PRO A 68 8.98 -4.66 10.37
C PRO A 68 9.22 -5.08 11.83
N GLY A 69 8.34 -4.65 12.72
CA GLY A 69 8.23 -5.20 14.07
C GLY A 69 7.43 -6.50 14.05
N ARG A 70 6.31 -6.54 14.78
CA ARG A 70 5.42 -7.72 14.83
C ARG A 70 4.59 -7.95 13.55
N TRP A 71 4.51 -6.95 12.67
CA TRP A 71 3.58 -6.93 11.55
C TRP A 71 4.25 -6.50 10.27
N LEU A 72 3.80 -7.09 9.18
CA LEU A 72 4.07 -6.67 7.81
C LEU A 72 2.81 -6.01 7.23
N VAL A 73 2.98 -4.98 6.42
CA VAL A 73 1.89 -4.44 5.59
C VAL A 73 1.50 -5.48 4.54
N GLU A 74 0.20 -5.73 4.39
CA GLU A 74 -0.32 -6.66 3.39
C GLU A 74 -0.29 -6.03 2.00
N SER A 75 0.26 -6.73 1.00
CA SER A 75 0.62 -6.14 -0.29
C SER A 75 -0.58 -5.74 -1.15
N LYS A 76 -1.71 -6.46 -1.11
CA LYS A 76 -2.92 -6.06 -1.84
C LYS A 76 -3.51 -4.77 -1.25
N SER A 77 -3.59 -4.65 0.07
CA SER A 77 -4.10 -3.47 0.75
C SER A 77 -3.22 -2.25 0.47
N LEU A 78 -1.89 -2.41 0.44
CA LEU A 78 -0.95 -1.36 0.03
C LEU A 78 -1.18 -0.94 -1.43
N LYS A 79 -1.37 -1.90 -2.34
CA LYS A 79 -1.70 -1.59 -3.74
C LYS A 79 -2.99 -0.77 -3.83
N LEU A 80 -4.04 -1.16 -3.11
CA LEU A 80 -5.33 -0.46 -3.12
C LEU A 80 -5.22 0.94 -2.49
N TYR A 81 -4.42 1.09 -1.43
CA TYR A 81 -4.07 2.39 -0.86
C TYR A 81 -3.36 3.28 -1.89
N LEU A 82 -2.29 2.81 -2.52
CA LEU A 82 -1.58 3.60 -3.55
C LEU A 82 -2.48 3.93 -4.75
N THR A 83 -3.35 3.00 -5.17
CA THR A 83 -4.30 3.21 -6.27
C THR A 83 -5.35 4.27 -5.93
N SER A 84 -5.70 4.44 -4.65
CA SER A 84 -6.69 5.43 -4.23
C SER A 84 -6.25 6.88 -4.47
N PHE A 85 -4.94 7.12 -4.71
CA PHE A 85 -4.42 8.42 -5.11
C PHE A 85 -4.67 8.78 -6.58
N ARG A 86 -5.05 7.81 -7.42
CA ARG A 86 -5.13 7.98 -8.89
C ARG A 86 -5.92 9.20 -9.35
N ASN A 87 -7.00 9.53 -8.65
CA ASN A 87 -7.86 10.68 -8.95
C ASN A 87 -7.88 11.70 -7.79
N HIS A 88 -6.90 11.63 -6.89
CA HIS A 88 -6.78 12.50 -5.74
C HIS A 88 -5.68 13.53 -5.97
N GLY A 89 -5.98 14.79 -5.64
CA GLY A 89 -5.02 15.89 -5.72
C GLY A 89 -4.05 15.86 -4.55
N ALA A 90 -2.77 15.54 -4.79
CA ALA A 90 -1.73 15.57 -3.76
C ALA A 90 -0.42 16.16 -4.29
N PHE A 91 0.29 16.92 -3.44
CA PHE A 91 1.69 17.24 -3.69
C PHE A 91 2.56 15.99 -3.48
N HIS A 92 3.77 15.97 -4.03
CA HIS A 92 4.68 14.84 -3.85
C HIS A 92 5.33 14.83 -2.45
N GLU A 93 5.48 16.00 -1.84
CA GLU A 93 5.98 16.21 -0.47
C GLU A 93 4.91 15.97 0.60
#